data_AF-A0AAV8Y073-F1
#
_entry.id   AF-A0AAV8Y073-F1
#
_cell.length_a   1.000
_cell.length_b   1.000
_cell.length_c   1.000
_cell.angle_alpha   90.00
_cell.angle_beta   90.00
_cell.angle_gamma   90.00
#
_symmetry.space_group_name_H-M   'P 1'
#
loop_
_entity.id
_entity.type
_entity.pdbx_description
1 polymer ?
#
loop_
_entity_poly.entity_id
_entity_poly.type
_entity_poly.pdbx_seq_one_letter_code
_entity_poly.pdbx_strand_id
1 'polypeptide(L)'
;MAWMRMFTLLLVYFIGLALAVDKNNFKSCDQSSFCRRLRGVKPDDSKYEIDLDSLQALDNAVEAKLINTEAGAEFKLSLTALAGNIFRLQVDEVNPLHPRYRPQYALNGEPQVAKLEVLDRNKESIVVQSGDNKAAIYFKPLKVEFFKNDVLVSVVNGRGLFTFEHYRTKAPENVGEGEVEQPKEDPGAWEENFKAHHDSKPRGPSAVGLDVTFPGALRAYGLPEHADRLALRTTAPGGLDPYRLYNLDVFEYEVDSTMAIYGAVPVVYAHSLKHTVGVFWHNAAETWVDINNSKDGNVMSSLVNLVSGTKTENSVEAHFMSESGIIDLFVLMGPKPKDAVKQYALLTGVAPLPQYFTLAYHQCRWNYVDEDDVTTVVESFDSNDLPVDVMWLDIEYTDGKKYFTWDPLKFRHPDVMINNLTATGRKLVVIIDPHIKRESGYFLHEDALANDYYVKNKDGSVYEGASSYLDFYDPKVVDYYKGLYSTDKFKGTSNDVFIWGEERQEPSVFNGPEVTMPKDCLHYGGWEHRDVHNE
;
A
#
# COMPACT_ATOMS: atom_id res chain seq x y z
N MET A 1 -14.98 -45.54 28.47
CA MET A 1 -13.91 -45.34 27.46
C MET A 1 -14.31 -44.42 26.30
N ALA A 2 -15.54 -44.47 25.77
CA ALA A 2 -15.99 -43.57 24.69
C ALA A 2 -16.11 -42.08 25.11
N TRP A 3 -16.62 -41.80 26.31
CA TRP A 3 -16.73 -40.43 26.84
C TRP A 3 -15.37 -39.74 27.05
N MET A 4 -14.36 -40.49 27.48
CA MET A 4 -13.02 -39.97 27.73
C MET A 4 -12.30 -39.58 26.43
N ARG A 5 -12.59 -40.29 25.32
CA ARG A 5 -12.10 -39.98 23.96
C ARG A 5 -12.81 -38.77 23.35
N MET A 6 -14.11 -38.59 23.62
CA MET A 6 -14.86 -37.42 23.17
C MET A 6 -14.43 -36.14 23.90
N PHE A 7 -14.12 -36.26 25.20
CA PHE A 7 -13.61 -35.15 26.00
C PHE A 7 -12.17 -34.76 25.60
N THR A 8 -11.31 -35.71 25.23
CA THR A 8 -9.96 -35.40 24.69
C THR A 8 -10.02 -34.79 23.30
N LEU A 9 -10.93 -35.24 22.42
CA LEU A 9 -11.14 -34.61 21.11
C LEU A 9 -11.70 -33.19 21.22
N LEU A 10 -12.62 -32.94 22.17
CA LEU A 10 -13.09 -31.59 22.49
C LEU A 10 -11.99 -30.73 23.12
N LEU A 11 -11.16 -31.28 24.00
CA LEU A 11 -10.03 -30.54 24.59
C LEU A 11 -9.00 -30.18 23.50
N VAL A 12 -8.68 -31.08 22.57
CA VAL A 12 -7.78 -30.80 21.44
C VAL A 12 -8.41 -29.76 20.49
N TYR A 13 -9.73 -29.79 20.29
CA TYR A 13 -10.46 -28.77 19.53
C TYR A 13 -10.46 -27.39 20.21
N PHE A 14 -10.57 -27.34 21.53
CA PHE A 14 -10.47 -26.10 22.32
C PHE A 14 -9.03 -25.62 22.55
N ILE A 15 -8.04 -26.51 22.52
CA ILE A 15 -6.61 -26.15 22.56
C ILE A 15 -6.13 -25.60 21.21
N GLY A 16 -6.79 -25.95 20.10
CA GLY A 16 -6.58 -25.33 18.79
C GLY A 16 -7.14 -23.90 18.66
N LEU A 17 -7.77 -23.36 19.70
CA LEU A 17 -8.33 -22.00 19.75
C LEU A 17 -7.44 -21.00 20.53
N ALA A 18 -6.20 -21.37 20.85
CA ALA A 18 -5.26 -20.49 21.54
C ALA A 18 -4.22 -19.92 20.57
N LEU A 19 -4.14 -18.57 20.53
CA LEU A 19 -3.14 -17.71 19.87
C LEU A 19 -3.26 -17.62 18.33
N ALA A 20 -4.34 -17.00 17.87
CA ALA A 20 -4.44 -16.45 16.52
C ALA A 20 -4.63 -14.93 16.65
N VAL A 21 -4.25 -14.17 15.61
CA VAL A 21 -4.46 -12.73 15.51
C VAL A 21 -5.85 -12.31 16.02
N ASP A 22 -5.92 -11.29 16.87
CA ASP A 22 -7.21 -10.69 17.26
C ASP A 22 -7.74 -9.83 16.11
N LYS A 23 -8.50 -10.47 15.21
CA LYS A 23 -9.14 -9.82 14.04
C LYS A 23 -10.01 -8.64 14.42
N ASN A 24 -10.50 -8.54 15.65
CA ASN A 24 -11.30 -7.40 16.06
C ASN A 24 -10.48 -6.11 16.09
N ASN A 25 -9.15 -6.18 16.17
CA ASN A 25 -8.27 -5.01 16.13
C ASN A 25 -8.11 -4.43 14.73
N PHE A 26 -8.54 -5.13 13.68
CA PHE A 26 -8.34 -4.73 12.29
C PHE A 26 -9.69 -4.62 11.58
N LYS A 27 -9.87 -3.59 10.76
CA LYS A 27 -11.13 -3.38 10.04
C LYS A 27 -11.33 -4.44 8.95
N SER A 28 -12.54 -4.96 8.86
CA SER A 28 -13.05 -5.56 7.63
C SER A 28 -13.46 -4.48 6.62
N CYS A 29 -13.69 -4.87 5.36
CA CYS A 29 -14.17 -3.91 4.35
C CYS A 29 -15.52 -3.29 4.75
N ASP A 30 -16.41 -4.05 5.40
CA ASP A 30 -17.70 -3.54 5.87
C ASP A 30 -17.56 -2.53 7.02
N GLN A 31 -16.46 -2.59 7.79
CA GLN A 31 -16.16 -1.64 8.87
C GLN A 31 -15.44 -0.39 8.36
N SER A 32 -14.75 -0.46 7.21
CA SER A 32 -14.18 0.69 6.53
C SER A 32 -15.24 1.40 5.68
N SER A 33 -15.62 2.63 6.05
CA SER A 33 -16.75 3.30 5.41
C SER A 33 -16.56 3.46 3.89
N PHE A 34 -15.35 3.82 3.42
CA PHE A 34 -15.11 4.00 2.00
C PHE A 34 -15.07 2.67 1.24
N CYS A 35 -14.50 1.60 1.83
CA CYS A 35 -14.51 0.28 1.22
C CYS A 35 -15.95 -0.19 1.03
N ARG A 36 -16.79 -0.07 2.06
CA ARG A 36 -18.22 -0.41 1.98
C ARG A 36 -18.95 0.37 0.88
N ARG A 37 -18.71 1.69 0.77
CA ARG A 37 -19.33 2.52 -0.28
C ARG A 37 -18.90 2.11 -1.69
N LEU A 38 -17.59 1.97 -1.93
CA LEU A 38 -17.05 1.65 -3.25
C LEU A 38 -17.35 0.21 -3.65
N ARG A 39 -17.30 -0.75 -2.72
CA ARG A 39 -17.68 -2.15 -2.97
C ARG A 39 -19.18 -2.31 -3.24
N GLY A 40 -20.01 -1.38 -2.76
CA GLY A 40 -21.45 -1.32 -2.99
C GLY A 40 -21.86 -0.77 -4.36
N VAL A 41 -20.93 -0.24 -5.16
CA VAL A 41 -21.21 0.30 -6.50
C VAL A 41 -21.64 -0.83 -7.43
N LYS A 42 -22.76 -0.63 -8.13
CA LYS A 42 -23.33 -1.64 -9.02
C LYS A 42 -22.62 -1.59 -10.38
N PRO A 43 -22.30 -2.77 -10.97
CA PRO A 43 -21.83 -2.82 -12.35
C PRO A 43 -22.82 -2.16 -13.32
N ASP A 44 -22.29 -1.62 -14.42
CA ASP A 44 -23.02 -1.01 -15.53
C ASP A 44 -23.86 0.24 -15.19
N ASP A 45 -23.67 0.83 -14.01
CA ASP A 45 -24.32 2.08 -13.56
C ASP A 45 -23.34 3.28 -13.57
N SER A 46 -22.40 3.29 -14.53
CA SER A 46 -21.39 4.35 -14.63
C SER A 46 -22.02 5.68 -15.03
N LYS A 47 -21.78 6.71 -14.20
CA LYS A 47 -22.34 8.07 -14.34
C LYS A 47 -21.34 9.06 -14.95
N TYR A 48 -20.25 8.55 -15.54
CA TYR A 48 -19.12 9.36 -15.98
C TYR A 48 -19.02 9.41 -17.49
N GLU A 49 -18.98 10.63 -18.02
CA GLU A 49 -18.95 10.91 -19.45
C GLU A 49 -17.82 11.88 -19.79
N ILE A 50 -17.14 11.66 -20.92
CA ILE A 50 -16.14 12.59 -21.45
C ILE A 50 -16.84 13.76 -22.16
N ASP A 51 -16.43 14.99 -21.82
CA ASP A 51 -16.80 16.19 -22.57
C ASP A 51 -15.98 16.28 -23.87
N LEU A 52 -16.65 16.04 -25.00
CA LEU A 52 -16.03 16.01 -26.33
C LEU A 52 -15.44 17.35 -26.76
N ASP A 53 -15.98 18.47 -26.27
CA ASP A 53 -15.49 19.80 -26.63
C ASP A 53 -14.14 20.11 -25.95
N SER A 54 -13.89 19.45 -24.82
CA SER A 54 -12.62 19.54 -24.09
C SER A 54 -11.54 18.56 -24.58
N LEU A 55 -11.88 17.61 -25.47
CA LEU A 55 -10.99 16.53 -25.89
C LEU A 55 -9.83 17.04 -26.75
N GLN A 56 -8.62 16.91 -26.21
CA GLN A 56 -7.35 17.29 -26.82
C GLN A 56 -6.47 16.06 -27.02
N ALA A 57 -5.96 15.88 -28.24
CA ALA A 57 -4.94 14.88 -28.55
C ALA A 57 -3.61 15.61 -28.77
N LEU A 58 -2.65 15.32 -27.89
CA LEU A 58 -1.27 15.81 -27.92
C LEU A 58 -0.35 14.75 -28.54
N ASP A 59 0.91 15.11 -28.76
CA ASP A 59 1.91 14.21 -29.36
C ASP A 59 2.22 12.97 -28.52
N ASN A 60 1.88 12.98 -27.23
CA ASN A 60 2.18 11.92 -26.26
C ASN A 60 0.99 11.53 -25.36
N ALA A 61 -0.11 12.29 -25.39
CA ALA A 61 -1.23 12.11 -24.47
C ALA A 61 -2.58 12.48 -25.09
N VAL A 62 -3.65 11.92 -24.56
CA VAL A 62 -5.03 12.38 -24.77
C VAL A 62 -5.55 12.94 -23.46
N GLU A 63 -6.00 14.19 -23.47
CA GLU A 63 -6.58 14.85 -22.31
C GLU A 63 -8.03 15.25 -22.58
N ALA A 64 -8.90 15.10 -21.59
CA ALA A 64 -10.27 15.57 -21.65
C ALA A 64 -10.83 15.85 -20.25
N LYS A 65 -11.88 16.65 -20.18
CA LYS A 65 -12.74 16.74 -19.00
C LYS A 65 -13.65 15.52 -18.93
N LEU A 66 -13.74 14.95 -17.75
CA LEU A 66 -14.68 13.90 -17.37
C LEU A 66 -15.73 14.53 -16.44
N ILE A 67 -17.00 14.29 -16.71
CA ILE A 67 -18.12 14.87 -15.95
C ILE A 67 -18.88 13.74 -15.27
N ASN A 68 -19.12 13.88 -13.97
CA ASN A 68 -20.12 13.08 -13.28
C ASN A 68 -21.50 13.69 -13.55
N THR A 69 -22.35 12.99 -14.32
CA THR A 69 -23.64 13.53 -14.80
C THR A 69 -24.70 13.67 -13.70
N GLU A 70 -24.52 13.03 -12.55
CA GLU A 70 -25.43 13.13 -11.40
C GLU A 70 -25.02 14.27 -10.47
N ALA A 71 -23.74 14.37 -10.13
CA ALA A 71 -23.23 15.38 -9.20
C ALA A 71 -22.83 16.71 -9.87
N GLY A 72 -22.62 16.72 -11.19
CA GLY A 72 -22.08 17.87 -11.92
C GLY A 72 -20.61 18.16 -11.64
N ALA A 73 -19.89 17.26 -10.95
CA ALA A 73 -18.47 17.40 -10.67
C ALA A 73 -17.61 17.18 -11.93
N GLU A 74 -16.59 18.01 -12.12
CA GLU A 74 -15.66 17.96 -13.24
C GLU A 74 -14.30 17.39 -12.80
N PHE A 75 -13.74 16.52 -13.64
CA PHE A 75 -12.42 15.91 -13.45
C PHE A 75 -11.59 16.07 -14.72
N LYS A 76 -10.26 16.12 -14.59
CA LYS A 76 -9.32 16.08 -15.70
C LYS A 76 -8.86 14.63 -15.88
N LEU A 77 -9.14 14.04 -17.03
CA LEU A 77 -8.63 12.74 -17.46
C LEU A 77 -7.44 12.95 -18.41
N SER A 78 -6.37 12.19 -18.20
CA SER A 78 -5.20 12.14 -19.09
C SER A 78 -4.78 10.69 -19.33
N LEU A 79 -4.69 10.27 -20.59
CA LEU A 79 -4.07 9.02 -21.00
C LEU A 79 -2.76 9.32 -21.72
N THR A 80 -1.64 9.04 -21.09
CA THR A 80 -0.29 9.31 -21.61
C THR A 80 0.40 8.03 -22.03
N ALA A 81 1.04 8.02 -23.21
CA ALA A 81 1.96 6.95 -23.58
C ALA A 81 3.35 7.20 -22.99
N LEU A 82 3.94 6.14 -22.44
CA LEU A 82 5.27 6.16 -21.84
C LEU A 82 6.20 5.18 -22.57
N ALA A 83 7.50 5.46 -22.48
CA ALA A 83 8.54 4.60 -22.99
C ALA A 83 8.44 3.20 -22.36
N GLY A 84 8.80 2.17 -23.13
CA GLY A 84 8.78 0.78 -22.66
C GLY A 84 7.43 0.05 -22.84
N ASN A 85 6.51 0.55 -23.66
CA ASN A 85 5.16 -0.01 -23.86
C ASN A 85 4.29 0.08 -22.60
N ILE A 86 4.22 1.28 -22.02
CA ILE A 86 3.44 1.56 -20.82
C ILE A 86 2.43 2.67 -21.16
N PHE A 87 1.22 2.58 -20.63
CA PHE A 87 0.27 3.69 -20.63
C PHE A 87 0.02 4.14 -19.20
N ARG A 88 -0.13 5.46 -18.98
CA ARG A 88 -0.49 6.05 -17.69
C ARG A 88 -1.85 6.73 -17.83
N LEU A 89 -2.82 6.29 -17.04
CA LEU A 89 -4.14 6.91 -16.93
C LEU A 89 -4.19 7.69 -15.62
N GLN A 90 -4.42 9.00 -15.71
CA GLN A 90 -4.58 9.86 -14.55
C GLN A 90 -5.96 10.52 -14.56
N VAL A 91 -6.62 10.55 -13.41
CA VAL A 91 -7.84 11.33 -13.19
C VAL A 91 -7.73 12.13 -11.90
N ASP A 92 -7.98 13.43 -12.01
CA ASP A 92 -7.92 14.37 -10.89
C ASP A 92 -9.10 15.36 -10.94
N GLU A 93 -9.45 15.94 -9.80
CA GLU A 93 -10.57 16.86 -9.67
C GLU A 93 -10.24 18.26 -10.22
N VAL A 94 -11.19 18.86 -10.95
CA VAL A 94 -11.02 20.22 -11.48
C VAL A 94 -11.49 21.21 -10.42
N ASN A 95 -10.58 22.05 -9.93
CA ASN A 95 -10.82 23.04 -8.87
C ASN A 95 -11.32 22.43 -7.55
N PRO A 96 -10.56 21.50 -6.92
CA PRO A 96 -11.00 20.87 -5.69
C PRO A 96 -10.94 21.84 -4.51
N LEU A 97 -11.78 21.58 -3.48
CA LEU A 97 -11.73 22.33 -2.21
C LEU A 97 -10.37 22.17 -1.50
N HIS A 98 -9.75 21.00 -1.67
CA HIS A 98 -8.42 20.66 -1.17
C HIS A 98 -7.64 19.93 -2.27
N PRO A 99 -6.33 20.16 -2.44
CA PRO A 99 -5.53 19.38 -3.39
C PRO A 99 -5.60 17.89 -3.09
N ARG A 100 -5.66 17.05 -4.14
CA ARG A 100 -5.60 15.59 -4.02
C ARG A 100 -4.15 15.13 -3.91
N TYR A 101 -3.88 14.15 -3.05
CA TYR A 101 -2.53 13.62 -2.89
C TYR A 101 -2.04 12.90 -4.15
N ARG A 102 -0.76 13.07 -4.45
CA ARG A 102 -0.04 12.33 -5.49
C ARG A 102 1.22 11.76 -4.86
N PRO A 103 1.44 10.44 -4.88
CA PRO A 103 2.67 9.88 -4.30
C PRO A 103 3.91 10.46 -5.00
N GLN A 104 4.94 10.76 -4.21
CA GLN A 104 6.15 11.46 -4.60
C GLN A 104 7.36 10.53 -4.71
N TYR A 105 7.45 9.50 -3.87
CA TYR A 105 8.69 8.73 -3.70
C TYR A 105 8.72 7.37 -4.41
N ALA A 106 7.57 6.82 -4.82
CA ALA A 106 7.50 5.48 -5.42
C ALA A 106 8.04 5.41 -6.86
N LEU A 107 8.08 6.53 -7.59
CA LEU A 107 8.63 6.61 -8.94
C LEU A 107 10.11 7.01 -8.91
N ASN A 108 10.93 6.32 -9.69
CA ASN A 108 12.34 6.65 -9.89
C ASN A 108 12.48 7.78 -10.92
N GLY A 109 12.08 8.99 -10.50
CA GLY A 109 12.03 10.18 -11.35
C GLY A 109 10.84 10.19 -12.30
N GLU A 110 10.80 11.21 -13.16
CA GLU A 110 9.69 11.40 -14.11
C GLU A 110 9.74 10.36 -15.24
N PRO A 111 8.67 9.58 -15.47
CA PRO A 111 8.63 8.60 -16.55
C PRO A 111 8.80 9.25 -17.93
N GLN A 112 9.63 8.64 -18.78
CA GLN A 112 9.84 9.15 -20.13
C GLN A 112 8.59 8.94 -20.99
N VAL A 113 8.10 10.02 -21.60
CA VAL A 113 6.94 9.99 -22.50
C VAL A 113 7.29 9.37 -23.85
N ALA A 114 6.32 8.71 -24.47
CA ALA A 114 6.42 8.15 -25.81
C ALA A 114 5.44 8.84 -26.76
N LYS A 115 5.70 8.73 -28.07
CA LYS A 115 4.80 9.25 -29.08
C LYS A 115 3.46 8.51 -29.06
N LEU A 116 2.39 9.26 -29.22
CA LEU A 116 1.02 8.79 -29.31
C LEU A 116 0.40 9.33 -30.61
N GLU A 117 -0.08 8.43 -31.47
CA GLU A 117 -0.70 8.77 -32.75
C GLU A 117 -2.19 8.48 -32.70
N VAL A 118 -3.02 9.43 -33.15
CA VAL A 118 -4.46 9.21 -33.28
C VAL A 118 -4.72 8.44 -34.57
N LEU A 119 -5.32 7.26 -34.45
CA LEU A 119 -5.71 6.41 -35.58
C LEU A 119 -7.14 6.69 -36.05
N ASP A 120 -8.05 6.84 -35.10
CA ASP A 120 -9.46 7.13 -35.38
C ASP A 120 -10.03 8.04 -34.30
N ARG A 121 -10.96 8.91 -34.69
CA ARG A 121 -11.72 9.76 -33.77
C ARG A 121 -13.11 9.95 -34.32
N ASN A 122 -14.10 9.53 -33.55
CA ASN A 122 -15.52 9.67 -33.89
C ASN A 122 -16.28 10.23 -32.66
N LYS A 123 -17.62 10.10 -32.65
CA LYS A 123 -18.46 10.62 -31.56
C LYS A 123 -18.57 9.68 -30.34
N GLU A 124 -18.13 8.44 -30.50
CA GLU A 124 -18.24 7.36 -29.50
C GLU A 124 -16.89 7.06 -28.86
N SER A 125 -15.80 7.16 -29.63
CA SER A 125 -14.45 6.86 -29.17
C SER A 125 -13.33 7.64 -29.89
N ILE A 126 -12.15 7.62 -29.27
CA ILE A 126 -10.86 7.95 -29.87
C ILE A 126 -9.93 6.75 -29.73
N VAL A 127 -9.29 6.35 -30.83
CA VAL A 127 -8.32 5.26 -30.88
C VAL A 127 -6.94 5.84 -31.12
N VAL A 128 -6.02 5.51 -30.22
CA VAL A 128 -4.64 5.98 -30.25
C VAL A 128 -3.66 4.81 -30.28
N GLN A 129 -2.47 5.04 -30.84
CA GLN A 129 -1.42 4.04 -30.98
C GLN A 129 -0.08 4.57 -30.45
N SER A 130 0.63 3.71 -29.71
CA SER A 130 2.02 3.92 -29.33
C SER A 130 2.83 2.65 -29.56
N GLY A 131 3.75 2.73 -30.53
CA GLY A 131 4.46 1.55 -31.04
C GLY A 131 3.46 0.52 -31.60
N ASP A 132 3.56 -0.73 -31.13
CA ASP A 132 2.66 -1.83 -31.55
C ASP A 132 1.39 -1.97 -30.68
N ASN A 133 1.18 -1.03 -29.74
CA ASN A 133 0.07 -1.08 -28.79
C ASN A 133 -0.96 0.00 -29.13
N LYS A 134 -2.24 -0.32 -28.95
CA LYS A 134 -3.35 0.63 -29.15
C LYS A 134 -4.14 0.80 -27.86
N ALA A 135 -4.72 1.98 -27.68
CA ALA A 135 -5.71 2.24 -26.65
C ALA A 135 -6.95 2.89 -27.29
N ALA A 136 -8.14 2.41 -26.96
CA ALA A 136 -9.41 2.98 -27.39
C ALA A 136 -10.14 3.56 -26.18
N ILE A 137 -10.36 4.87 -26.16
CA ILE A 137 -11.12 5.56 -25.12
C ILE A 137 -12.53 5.76 -25.62
N TYR A 138 -13.51 5.16 -24.95
CA TYR A 138 -14.94 5.35 -25.18
C TYR A 138 -15.48 6.43 -24.24
N PHE A 139 -16.35 7.27 -24.77
CA PHE A 139 -16.76 8.50 -24.07
C PHE A 139 -17.98 8.34 -23.16
N LYS A 140 -18.92 7.44 -23.51
CA LYS A 140 -20.21 7.27 -22.82
C LYS A 140 -20.68 5.80 -22.82
N PRO A 141 -20.63 5.08 -21.68
CA PRO A 141 -19.90 5.45 -20.46
C PRO A 141 -18.38 5.47 -20.70
N LEU A 142 -17.62 6.14 -19.82
CA LEU A 142 -16.16 6.09 -19.84
C LEU A 142 -15.68 4.62 -19.83
N LYS A 143 -14.86 4.23 -20.80
CA LYS A 143 -14.19 2.91 -20.83
C LYS A 143 -12.90 3.03 -21.64
N VAL A 144 -11.82 2.37 -21.21
CA VAL A 144 -10.54 2.36 -21.95
C VAL A 144 -10.11 0.94 -22.24
N GLU A 145 -9.97 0.60 -23.52
CA GLU A 145 -9.54 -0.73 -23.98
C GLU A 145 -8.10 -0.69 -24.48
N PHE A 146 -7.26 -1.62 -24.03
CA PHE A 146 -5.86 -1.72 -24.41
C PHE A 146 -5.60 -2.96 -25.25
N PHE A 147 -4.92 -2.77 -26.38
CA PHE A 147 -4.64 -3.81 -27.35
C PHE A 147 -3.15 -3.99 -27.58
N LYS A 148 -2.71 -5.25 -27.69
CA LYS A 148 -1.37 -5.65 -28.11
C LYS A 148 -1.49 -6.40 -29.45
N ASN A 149 -0.95 -5.85 -30.55
CA ASN A 149 -1.08 -6.46 -31.88
C ASN A 149 -2.54 -6.82 -32.22
N ASP A 150 -3.46 -5.89 -32.01
CA ASP A 150 -4.92 -6.04 -32.21
C ASP A 150 -5.62 -7.08 -31.33
N VAL A 151 -4.94 -7.67 -30.34
CA VAL A 151 -5.54 -8.51 -29.31
C VAL A 151 -5.87 -7.64 -28.10
N LEU A 152 -7.13 -7.67 -27.65
CA LEU A 152 -7.55 -7.01 -26.42
C LEU A 152 -6.90 -7.70 -25.22
N VAL A 153 -6.13 -6.96 -24.42
CA VAL A 153 -5.36 -7.52 -23.29
C VAL A 153 -5.72 -6.91 -21.93
N SER A 154 -6.32 -5.72 -21.91
CA SER A 154 -6.84 -5.11 -20.68
C SER A 154 -7.97 -4.14 -21.00
N VAL A 155 -8.96 -4.05 -20.10
CA VAL A 155 -10.07 -3.09 -20.16
C VAL A 155 -10.14 -2.38 -18.82
N VAL A 156 -10.07 -1.06 -18.83
CA VAL A 156 -10.25 -0.20 -17.66
C VAL A 156 -11.66 0.36 -17.68
N ASN A 157 -12.32 0.33 -16.52
CA ASN A 157 -13.72 0.64 -16.32
C ASN A 157 -14.67 -0.20 -17.20
N GLY A 158 -14.33 -1.48 -17.41
CA GLY A 158 -15.11 -2.40 -18.23
C GLY A 158 -16.45 -2.77 -17.60
N ARG A 159 -16.52 -2.74 -16.26
CA ARG A 159 -17.71 -3.02 -15.45
C ARG A 159 -18.43 -1.75 -14.99
N GLY A 160 -17.91 -0.57 -15.31
CA GLY A 160 -18.51 0.69 -14.89
C GLY A 160 -18.40 0.97 -13.39
N LEU A 161 -17.36 0.48 -12.70
CA LEU A 161 -17.17 0.70 -11.26
C LEU A 161 -16.33 1.95 -10.94
N PHE A 162 -15.91 2.72 -11.97
CA PHE A 162 -15.24 3.99 -11.79
C PHE A 162 -16.00 4.86 -10.78
N THR A 163 -15.31 5.25 -9.71
CA THR A 163 -15.87 6.07 -8.65
C THR A 163 -14.84 7.12 -8.27
N PHE A 164 -15.28 8.37 -8.16
CA PHE A 164 -14.48 9.48 -7.67
C PHE A 164 -15.35 10.34 -6.75
N GLU A 165 -15.14 10.22 -5.44
CA GLU A 165 -15.86 11.02 -4.45
C GLU A 165 -15.28 12.44 -4.44
N HIS A 166 -15.90 13.36 -5.19
CA HIS A 166 -15.52 14.78 -5.23
C HIS A 166 -15.59 15.43 -3.85
N TYR A 167 -14.72 16.41 -3.58
CA TYR A 167 -14.74 17.10 -2.31
C TYR A 167 -16.01 17.96 -2.19
N ARG A 168 -16.64 17.90 -1.02
CA ARG A 168 -17.86 18.65 -0.72
C ARG A 168 -17.86 19.13 0.72
N THR A 169 -18.71 20.11 1.03
CA THR A 169 -18.93 20.59 2.40
C THR A 169 -20.05 19.81 3.08
N LYS A 170 -19.95 19.59 4.40
CA LYS A 170 -20.99 18.93 5.19
C LYS A 170 -22.26 19.77 5.17
N ALA A 171 -23.39 19.15 4.85
CA ALA A 171 -24.68 19.84 4.93
C ALA A 171 -24.99 20.19 6.39
N PRO A 172 -25.56 21.38 6.67
CA PRO A 172 -25.94 21.75 8.04
C PRO A 172 -27.05 20.82 8.57
N GLU A 173 -26.91 20.37 9.82
CA GLU A 173 -27.83 19.42 10.47
C GLU A 173 -29.25 19.97 10.71
N ASN A 174 -29.45 21.29 10.60
CA ASN A 174 -30.73 21.97 10.84
C ASN A 174 -31.17 22.80 9.63
N VAL A 175 -31.85 22.17 8.68
CA VAL A 175 -32.78 22.88 7.78
C VAL A 175 -34.17 22.55 8.30
N GLY A 176 -34.93 23.59 8.67
CA GLY A 176 -36.25 23.47 9.30
C GLY A 176 -37.25 22.65 8.48
N GLU A 177 -38.29 22.16 9.17
CA GLU A 177 -39.38 21.37 8.58
C GLU A 177 -39.91 22.03 7.30
N GLY A 178 -39.56 21.44 6.15
CA GLY A 178 -40.11 21.78 4.85
C GLY A 178 -39.14 22.44 3.87
N GLU A 179 -38.09 21.72 3.44
CA GLU A 179 -37.70 21.58 2.02
C GLU A 179 -36.39 20.77 1.88
N VAL A 180 -36.41 19.81 0.95
CA VAL A 180 -35.34 18.88 0.50
C VAL A 180 -35.03 17.71 1.46
N GLU A 181 -35.44 16.50 1.09
CA GLU A 181 -34.90 15.25 1.66
C GLU A 181 -33.37 15.27 1.53
N GLN A 182 -32.65 15.31 2.66
CA GLN A 182 -31.20 15.15 2.63
C GLN A 182 -30.86 13.77 2.01
N PRO A 183 -29.88 13.68 1.09
CA PRO A 183 -29.40 12.39 0.64
C PRO A 183 -29.00 11.57 1.86
N LYS A 184 -29.55 10.37 2.01
CA LYS A 184 -29.21 9.48 3.12
C LYS A 184 -27.74 9.09 2.99
N GLU A 185 -26.88 9.77 3.75
CA GLU A 185 -25.43 9.52 3.71
C GLU A 185 -25.11 8.17 4.37
N ASP A 186 -24.10 7.49 3.83
CA ASP A 186 -23.61 6.25 4.41
C ASP A 186 -22.98 6.52 5.79
N PRO A 187 -23.23 5.68 6.81
CA PRO A 187 -22.67 5.86 8.14
C PRO A 187 -21.13 5.94 8.12
N GLY A 188 -20.55 7.00 8.67
CA GLY A 188 -19.10 7.20 8.64
C GLY A 188 -18.58 7.92 7.39
N ALA A 189 -19.45 8.49 6.54
CA ALA A 189 -19.05 9.37 5.44
C ALA A 189 -18.23 10.59 5.91
N TRP A 190 -18.58 11.14 7.08
CA TRP A 190 -17.83 12.20 7.78
C TRP A 190 -17.09 11.58 8.97
N GLU A 191 -17.54 11.80 10.18
CA GLU A 191 -16.88 11.24 11.35
C GLU A 191 -17.07 9.72 11.41
N GLU A 192 -15.98 8.98 11.64
CA GLU A 192 -15.98 7.52 11.71
C GLU A 192 -15.34 7.07 13.02
N ASN A 193 -15.99 6.15 13.72
CA ASN A 193 -15.45 5.56 14.95
C ASN A 193 -15.03 4.13 14.68
N PHE A 194 -13.83 3.76 15.14
CA PHE A 194 -13.39 2.39 15.22
C PHE A 194 -12.93 2.09 16.64
N LYS A 195 -13.68 1.25 17.34
CA LYS A 195 -13.52 1.02 18.78
C LYS A 195 -13.55 2.34 19.56
N ALA A 196 -12.49 2.65 20.29
CA ALA A 196 -12.36 3.87 21.08
C ALA A 196 -11.79 5.06 20.28
N HIS A 197 -11.37 4.85 19.03
CA HIS A 197 -10.75 5.88 18.20
C HIS A 197 -11.79 6.58 17.34
N HIS A 198 -11.75 7.90 17.38
CA HIS A 198 -12.61 8.79 16.62
C HIS A 198 -11.80 9.47 15.52
N ASP A 199 -12.09 9.12 14.27
CA ASP A 199 -11.59 9.82 13.10
C ASP A 199 -12.54 10.98 12.79
N SER A 200 -12.01 12.22 12.83
CA SER A 200 -12.80 13.41 12.54
C SER A 200 -13.06 13.66 11.06
N LYS A 201 -12.25 13.04 10.17
CA LYS A 201 -12.32 13.13 8.70
C LYS A 201 -12.73 14.53 8.19
N PRO A 202 -11.87 15.54 8.38
CA PRO A 202 -12.20 16.94 8.10
C PRO A 202 -12.57 17.21 6.64
N ARG A 203 -12.06 16.39 5.70
CA ARG A 203 -12.32 16.51 4.26
C ARG A 203 -13.50 15.67 3.76
N GLY A 204 -14.17 14.91 4.63
CA GLY A 204 -15.30 14.06 4.26
C GLY A 204 -14.94 12.90 3.33
N PRO A 205 -15.90 12.38 2.54
CA PRO A 205 -15.66 11.34 1.54
C PRO A 205 -14.74 11.83 0.43
N SER A 206 -13.68 11.10 0.15
CA SER A 206 -12.71 11.43 -0.91
C SER A 206 -12.13 10.20 -1.60
N ALA A 207 -12.79 9.05 -1.49
CA ALA A 207 -12.29 7.81 -2.05
C ALA A 207 -12.35 7.78 -3.57
N VAL A 208 -11.45 6.99 -4.15
CA VAL A 208 -11.33 6.77 -5.60
C VAL A 208 -11.33 5.27 -5.88
N GLY A 209 -11.99 4.86 -6.96
CA GLY A 209 -12.15 3.46 -7.32
C GLY A 209 -12.14 3.23 -8.82
N LEU A 210 -11.58 2.11 -9.25
CA LEU A 210 -11.46 1.75 -10.65
C LEU A 210 -11.37 0.23 -10.85
N ASP A 211 -12.16 -0.30 -11.77
CA ASP A 211 -12.03 -1.69 -12.20
C ASP A 211 -11.12 -1.87 -13.42
N VAL A 212 -10.40 -2.98 -13.44
CA VAL A 212 -9.59 -3.44 -14.56
C VAL A 212 -9.88 -4.90 -14.84
N THR A 213 -10.27 -5.20 -16.07
CA THR A 213 -10.49 -6.55 -16.57
C THR A 213 -9.29 -6.99 -17.42
N PHE A 214 -8.90 -8.25 -17.29
CA PHE A 214 -7.85 -8.91 -18.04
C PHE A 214 -8.43 -10.07 -18.87
N PRO A 215 -8.89 -9.81 -20.11
CA PRO A 215 -9.44 -10.84 -20.98
C PRO A 215 -8.42 -11.94 -21.28
N GLY A 216 -8.85 -13.20 -21.25
CA GLY A 216 -8.02 -14.38 -21.49
C GLY A 216 -7.08 -14.76 -20.33
N ALA A 217 -6.97 -13.94 -19.28
CA ALA A 217 -6.12 -14.24 -18.13
C ALA A 217 -6.64 -15.47 -17.37
N LEU A 218 -5.71 -16.31 -16.90
CA LEU A 218 -6.02 -17.52 -16.15
C LEU A 218 -5.90 -17.29 -14.64
N ARG A 219 -4.96 -16.44 -14.22
CA ARG A 219 -4.63 -16.13 -12.83
C ARG A 219 -4.01 -14.73 -12.73
N ALA A 220 -4.15 -14.11 -11.56
CA ALA A 220 -3.48 -12.88 -11.18
C ALA A 220 -2.55 -13.09 -9.97
N TYR A 221 -1.56 -12.22 -9.86
CA TYR A 221 -0.45 -12.27 -8.89
C TYR A 221 -0.07 -10.85 -8.50
N GLY A 222 0.62 -10.69 -7.37
CA GLY A 222 1.06 -9.39 -6.87
C GLY A 222 0.33 -9.02 -5.59
N LEU A 223 0.07 -7.72 -5.41
CA LEU A 223 -0.52 -7.14 -4.20
C LEU A 223 0.15 -7.58 -2.88
N PRO A 224 1.48 -7.73 -2.76
CA PRO A 224 2.06 -8.02 -1.46
C PRO A 224 1.83 -6.82 -0.49
N GLU A 225 1.89 -7.03 0.82
CA GLU A 225 2.24 -8.26 1.52
C GLU A 225 1.01 -8.94 2.15
N HIS A 226 0.86 -10.24 1.90
CA HIS A 226 -0.17 -11.08 2.52
C HIS A 226 0.40 -12.46 2.81
N ALA A 227 0.02 -13.03 3.94
CA ALA A 227 0.29 -14.44 4.26
C ALA A 227 -0.68 -15.36 3.49
N ASP A 228 -0.71 -15.26 2.16
CA ASP A 228 -1.56 -16.06 1.28
C ASP A 228 -0.73 -16.71 0.15
N ARG A 229 -1.38 -17.53 -0.66
CA ARG A 229 -0.79 -18.14 -1.85
C ARG A 229 -0.39 -17.09 -2.89
N LEU A 230 0.68 -17.39 -3.64
CA LEU A 230 1.20 -16.55 -4.72
C LEU A 230 0.15 -16.17 -5.79
N ALA A 231 -0.76 -17.08 -6.13
CA ALA A 231 -1.84 -16.78 -7.08
C ALA A 231 -3.08 -16.26 -6.33
N LEU A 232 -3.48 -15.03 -6.60
CA LEU A 232 -4.56 -14.35 -5.89
C LEU A 232 -5.88 -15.14 -5.92
N ARG A 233 -6.64 -15.07 -4.82
CA ARG A 233 -7.97 -15.68 -4.66
C ARG A 233 -9.05 -14.76 -5.21
N THR A 234 -10.17 -15.36 -5.58
CA THR A 234 -11.38 -14.60 -5.81
C THR A 234 -11.97 -14.11 -4.48
N THR A 235 -12.22 -12.80 -4.36
CA THR A 235 -12.80 -12.12 -3.20
C THR A 235 -14.20 -11.55 -3.48
N ALA A 236 -14.80 -11.92 -4.64
CA ALA A 236 -16.09 -11.43 -5.12
C ALA A 236 -17.24 -11.47 -4.08
N PRO A 237 -18.30 -10.64 -4.25
CA PRO A 237 -19.31 -10.39 -3.22
C PRO A 237 -19.97 -11.67 -2.69
N GLY A 238 -19.93 -11.84 -1.36
CA GLY A 238 -20.44 -13.03 -0.63
C GLY A 238 -19.37 -14.04 -0.21
N GLY A 239 -18.10 -13.78 -0.51
CA GLY A 239 -16.93 -14.57 -0.11
C GLY A 239 -16.03 -13.89 0.91
N LEU A 240 -14.71 -13.92 0.65
CA LEU A 240 -13.66 -13.30 1.48
C LEU A 240 -13.69 -11.77 1.40
N ASP A 241 -13.05 -11.11 2.37
CA ASP A 241 -12.75 -9.69 2.24
C ASP A 241 -11.74 -9.43 1.10
N PRO A 242 -11.77 -8.24 0.47
CA PRO A 242 -10.80 -7.87 -0.56
C PRO A 242 -9.38 -7.90 0.00
N TYR A 243 -8.38 -8.01 -0.87
CA TYR A 243 -6.99 -7.83 -0.44
C TYR A 243 -6.81 -6.41 0.06
N ARG A 244 -6.39 -6.26 1.32
CA ARG A 244 -6.16 -4.95 1.94
C ARG A 244 -4.68 -4.59 1.85
N LEU A 245 -4.40 -3.35 1.46
CA LEU A 245 -3.08 -2.73 1.42
C LEU A 245 -3.09 -1.54 2.37
N TYR A 246 -2.59 -1.78 3.58
CA TYR A 246 -2.47 -0.82 4.66
C TYR A 246 -1.40 -1.36 5.60
N ASN A 247 -0.26 -0.70 5.70
CA ASN A 247 0.88 -1.17 6.47
C ASN A 247 0.50 -1.27 7.96
N LEU A 248 0.52 -2.48 8.52
CA LEU A 248 0.03 -2.78 9.85
C LEU A 248 0.93 -3.77 10.58
N ASP A 249 1.17 -3.48 11.86
CA ASP A 249 1.81 -4.41 12.79
C ASP A 249 0.77 -5.43 13.28
N VAL A 250 0.71 -6.56 12.58
CA VAL A 250 -0.25 -7.64 12.86
C VAL A 250 0.42 -8.74 13.67
N PHE A 251 0.28 -8.64 15.00
CA PHE A 251 0.77 -9.66 15.93
C PHE A 251 0.15 -11.03 15.67
N GLU A 252 0.99 -12.06 15.55
CA GLU A 252 0.58 -13.46 15.29
C GLU A 252 -0.37 -13.59 14.08
N TYR A 253 -0.04 -12.92 12.97
CA TYR A 253 -0.85 -12.96 11.74
C TYR A 253 -1.20 -14.39 11.31
N GLU A 254 -2.41 -14.56 10.78
CA GLU A 254 -2.88 -15.83 10.23
C GLU A 254 -2.39 -16.05 8.80
N VAL A 255 -2.15 -17.31 8.46
CA VAL A 255 -1.92 -17.75 7.07
C VAL A 255 -3.24 -17.97 6.32
N ASP A 256 -3.18 -17.99 4.99
CA ASP A 256 -4.32 -18.07 4.09
C ASP A 256 -5.32 -16.90 4.23
N SER A 257 -4.81 -15.70 4.53
CA SER A 257 -5.59 -14.49 4.84
C SER A 257 -5.35 -13.35 3.85
N THR A 258 -6.39 -12.55 3.58
CA THR A 258 -6.33 -11.31 2.78
C THR A 258 -6.08 -10.05 3.61
N MET A 259 -5.88 -10.21 4.92
CA MET A 259 -5.55 -9.12 5.86
C MET A 259 -4.20 -8.50 5.51
N ALA A 260 -4.15 -7.17 5.49
CA ALA A 260 -2.89 -6.44 5.33
C ALA A 260 -1.94 -6.75 6.49
N ILE A 261 -0.64 -6.73 6.20
CA ILE A 261 0.45 -6.83 7.18
C ILE A 261 1.41 -5.66 6.96
N TYR A 262 2.73 -5.86 7.01
CA TYR A 262 3.71 -4.78 7.19
C TYR A 262 3.95 -3.91 5.96
N GLY A 263 3.77 -4.44 4.75
CA GLY A 263 4.06 -3.73 3.50
C GLY A 263 2.94 -3.76 2.46
N ALA A 264 2.97 -2.79 1.55
CA ALA A 264 2.00 -2.65 0.48
C ALA A 264 2.67 -2.31 -0.86
N VAL A 265 2.47 -3.15 -1.88
CA VAL A 265 2.86 -2.87 -3.26
C VAL A 265 1.65 -3.06 -4.19
N PRO A 266 0.97 -1.98 -4.60
CA PRO A 266 -0.30 -2.02 -5.33
C PRO A 266 -0.13 -2.36 -6.83
N VAL A 267 0.45 -3.53 -7.12
CA VAL A 267 0.66 -4.04 -8.48
C VAL A 267 -0.02 -5.38 -8.69
N VAL A 268 -0.71 -5.55 -9.81
CA VAL A 268 -1.34 -6.81 -10.24
C VAL A 268 -0.77 -7.24 -11.58
N TYR A 269 -0.31 -8.49 -11.68
CA TYR A 269 0.09 -9.13 -12.93
C TYR A 269 -0.90 -10.23 -13.29
N ALA A 270 -1.56 -10.10 -14.44
CA ALA A 270 -2.49 -11.09 -14.98
C ALA A 270 -1.83 -11.87 -16.11
N HIS A 271 -1.81 -13.20 -16.00
CA HIS A 271 -1.17 -14.08 -16.97
C HIS A 271 -2.19 -14.91 -17.75
N SER A 272 -2.08 -14.86 -19.07
CA SER A 272 -2.73 -15.78 -20.02
C SER A 272 -1.69 -16.70 -20.68
N LEU A 273 -2.15 -17.61 -21.55
CA LEU A 273 -1.25 -18.46 -22.33
C LEU A 273 -0.42 -17.68 -23.38
N LYS A 274 -0.88 -16.48 -23.77
CA LYS A 274 -0.29 -15.71 -24.88
C LYS A 274 0.34 -14.39 -24.42
N HIS A 275 -0.22 -13.77 -23.38
CA HIS A 275 0.12 -12.43 -22.91
C HIS A 275 0.12 -12.36 -21.39
N THR A 276 1.02 -11.55 -20.85
CA THR A 276 0.99 -11.04 -19.47
C THR A 276 0.79 -9.54 -19.54
N VAL A 277 -0.15 -9.02 -18.75
CA VAL A 277 -0.34 -7.58 -18.53
C VAL A 277 -0.20 -7.31 -17.05
N GLY A 278 0.52 -6.25 -16.72
CA GLY A 278 0.58 -5.73 -15.36
C GLY A 278 -0.19 -4.42 -15.23
N VAL A 279 -0.65 -4.13 -14.03
CA VAL A 279 -1.27 -2.86 -13.67
C VAL A 279 -0.70 -2.41 -12.35
N PHE A 280 -0.14 -1.21 -12.30
CA PHE A 280 0.38 -0.58 -11.08
C PHE A 280 -0.52 0.61 -10.72
N TRP A 281 -1.20 0.48 -9.58
CA TRP A 281 -2.08 1.48 -9.01
C TRP A 281 -1.27 2.39 -8.08
N HIS A 282 -0.88 3.57 -8.56
CA HIS A 282 0.06 4.45 -7.88
C HIS A 282 -0.67 5.35 -6.87
N ASN A 283 -0.98 4.77 -5.70
CA ASN A 283 -1.67 5.44 -4.61
C ASN A 283 -1.12 4.93 -3.25
N ALA A 284 -0.94 5.85 -2.29
CA ALA A 284 -0.35 5.59 -0.97
C ALA A 284 -1.38 5.48 0.16
N ALA A 285 -2.66 5.80 -0.10
CA ALA A 285 -3.70 5.67 0.89
C ALA A 285 -4.06 4.20 1.15
N GLU A 286 -4.87 3.96 2.18
CA GLU A 286 -5.48 2.65 2.41
C GLU A 286 -6.19 2.17 1.14
N THR A 287 -5.79 1.01 0.64
CA THR A 287 -6.29 0.48 -0.63
C THR A 287 -6.86 -0.93 -0.45
N TRP A 288 -8.03 -1.17 -1.01
CA TRP A 288 -8.68 -2.47 -1.06
C TRP A 288 -8.78 -2.93 -2.51
N VAL A 289 -8.49 -4.20 -2.77
CA VAL A 289 -8.53 -4.76 -4.12
C VAL A 289 -9.37 -6.03 -4.15
N ASP A 290 -10.52 -5.93 -4.81
CA ASP A 290 -11.37 -7.09 -5.06
C ASP A 290 -10.88 -7.83 -6.32
N ILE A 291 -10.65 -9.13 -6.22
CA ILE A 291 -10.25 -9.98 -7.35
C ILE A 291 -11.40 -10.92 -7.71
N ASN A 292 -11.74 -11.01 -8.98
CA ASN A 292 -12.73 -11.97 -9.49
C ASN A 292 -12.14 -12.77 -10.64
N ASN A 293 -11.94 -14.07 -10.45
CA ASN A 293 -11.47 -14.97 -11.48
C ASN A 293 -12.64 -15.80 -12.01
N SER A 294 -12.92 -15.69 -13.31
CA SER A 294 -14.04 -16.40 -13.93
C SER A 294 -13.95 -17.93 -13.81
N LYS A 295 -12.73 -18.47 -13.62
CA LYS A 295 -12.49 -19.90 -13.38
C LYS A 295 -12.90 -20.39 -11.99
N ASP A 296 -12.94 -19.48 -11.02
CA ASP A 296 -13.33 -19.81 -9.64
C ASP A 296 -14.86 -19.77 -9.46
N GLY A 297 -15.61 -19.50 -10.54
CA GLY A 297 -17.06 -19.35 -10.51
C GLY A 297 -17.81 -20.57 -9.95
N ASN A 298 -18.83 -20.27 -9.15
CA ASN A 298 -19.69 -21.25 -8.47
C ASN A 298 -20.36 -22.26 -9.41
N VAL A 299 -20.71 -23.43 -8.88
CA VAL A 299 -21.42 -24.54 -9.56
C VAL A 299 -22.63 -24.06 -10.38
N MET A 300 -23.30 -22.99 -9.96
CA MET A 300 -24.43 -22.40 -10.66
C MET A 300 -24.06 -21.75 -12.01
N SER A 301 -22.92 -21.06 -12.13
CA SER A 301 -22.46 -20.51 -13.41
C SER A 301 -22.02 -21.63 -14.36
N SER A 302 -21.44 -22.71 -13.82
CA SER A 302 -21.12 -23.92 -14.57
C SER A 302 -22.38 -24.62 -15.11
N LEU A 303 -23.47 -24.68 -14.34
CA LEU A 303 -24.76 -25.20 -14.78
C LEU A 303 -25.42 -24.31 -15.84
N VAL A 304 -25.37 -22.98 -15.69
CA VAL A 304 -25.89 -22.02 -16.68
C VAL A 304 -25.09 -22.08 -17.98
N ASN A 305 -23.77 -22.19 -17.94
CA ASN A 305 -22.94 -22.35 -19.13
C ASN A 305 -23.19 -23.69 -19.84
N LEU A 306 -23.40 -24.76 -19.07
CA LEU A 306 -23.75 -26.09 -19.60
C LEU A 306 -25.12 -26.09 -20.30
N VAL A 307 -26.10 -25.38 -19.75
CA VAL A 307 -27.48 -25.32 -20.29
C VAL A 307 -27.60 -24.30 -21.43
N SER A 308 -26.85 -23.19 -21.39
CA SER A 308 -26.91 -22.12 -22.40
C SER A 308 -25.97 -22.32 -23.60
N GLY A 309 -25.01 -23.25 -23.51
CA GLY A 309 -24.04 -23.51 -24.58
C GLY A 309 -23.02 -22.38 -24.79
N THR A 310 -22.98 -21.38 -23.91
CA THR A 310 -22.00 -20.28 -23.97
C THR A 310 -20.69 -20.69 -23.29
N LYS A 311 -19.58 -20.58 -24.03
CA LYS A 311 -18.24 -20.62 -23.43
C LYS A 311 -17.94 -19.23 -22.88
N THR A 312 -17.93 -19.09 -21.57
CA THR A 312 -17.34 -17.91 -20.92
C THR A 312 -15.84 -17.92 -21.21
N GLU A 313 -15.33 -16.86 -21.83
CA GLU A 313 -13.89 -16.70 -21.97
C GLU A 313 -13.27 -16.48 -20.59
N ASN A 314 -12.08 -17.03 -20.37
CA ASN A 314 -11.39 -16.83 -19.10
C ASN A 314 -11.09 -15.34 -18.92
N SER A 315 -11.32 -14.82 -17.73
CA SER A 315 -10.94 -13.45 -17.38
C SER A 315 -10.61 -13.37 -15.90
N VAL A 316 -9.74 -12.42 -15.58
CA VAL A 316 -9.53 -11.98 -14.21
C VAL A 316 -9.88 -10.51 -14.14
N GLU A 317 -10.59 -10.10 -13.11
CA GLU A 317 -10.98 -8.72 -12.85
C GLU A 317 -10.35 -8.30 -11.52
N ALA A 318 -9.91 -7.05 -11.46
CA ALA A 318 -9.44 -6.39 -10.25
C ALA A 318 -10.21 -5.08 -10.06
N HIS A 319 -10.71 -4.81 -8.86
CA HIS A 319 -11.37 -3.56 -8.49
C HIS A 319 -10.59 -2.89 -7.37
N PHE A 320 -9.87 -1.82 -7.71
CA PHE A 320 -9.07 -1.04 -6.78
C PHE A 320 -9.94 0.04 -6.14
N MET A 321 -9.79 0.22 -4.83
CA MET A 321 -10.54 1.18 -4.03
C MET A 321 -9.59 1.82 -3.02
N SER A 322 -9.25 3.09 -3.17
CA SER A 322 -8.38 3.83 -2.25
C SER A 322 -9.12 4.92 -1.51
N GLU A 323 -8.74 5.18 -0.25
CA GLU A 323 -9.43 6.13 0.62
C GLU A 323 -9.32 7.59 0.16
N SER A 324 -8.19 7.97 -0.44
CA SER A 324 -7.92 9.32 -0.92
C SER A 324 -6.93 9.33 -2.08
N GLY A 325 -6.45 10.52 -2.46
CA GLY A 325 -5.52 10.72 -3.58
C GLY A 325 -6.22 10.81 -4.93
N ILE A 326 -5.40 10.84 -5.99
CA ILE A 326 -5.87 10.78 -7.38
C ILE A 326 -5.99 9.34 -7.87
N ILE A 327 -6.65 9.15 -9.01
CA ILE A 327 -6.51 7.93 -9.79
C ILE A 327 -5.25 8.07 -10.63
N ASP A 328 -4.24 7.25 -10.38
CA ASP A 328 -3.00 7.18 -11.17
C ASP A 328 -2.67 5.71 -11.46
N LEU A 329 -2.94 5.27 -12.69
CA LEU A 329 -2.84 3.89 -13.10
C LEU A 329 -1.84 3.70 -14.23
N PHE A 330 -0.84 2.86 -14.02
CA PHE A 330 0.09 2.43 -15.06
C PHE A 330 -0.32 1.05 -15.60
N VAL A 331 -0.52 0.95 -16.91
CA VAL A 331 -0.81 -0.31 -17.62
C VAL A 331 0.48 -0.79 -18.30
N LEU A 332 0.98 -1.93 -17.84
CA LEU A 332 2.23 -2.57 -18.27
C LEU A 332 1.91 -3.64 -19.33
N MET A 333 2.15 -3.34 -20.62
CA MET A 333 1.64 -4.13 -21.74
C MET A 333 2.38 -5.46 -22.01
N GLY A 334 3.39 -5.83 -21.20
CA GLY A 334 4.18 -7.05 -21.37
C GLY A 334 4.86 -7.15 -22.76
N PRO A 335 4.83 -8.31 -23.46
CA PRO A 335 3.83 -9.38 -23.36
C PRO A 335 4.26 -10.61 -22.52
N LYS A 336 5.53 -10.75 -22.16
CA LYS A 336 5.99 -11.85 -21.28
C LYS A 336 6.02 -11.39 -19.82
N PRO A 337 5.96 -12.31 -18.84
CA PRO A 337 6.10 -11.97 -17.41
C PRO A 337 7.33 -11.10 -17.12
N LYS A 338 8.48 -11.47 -17.71
CA LYS A 338 9.73 -10.71 -17.58
C LYS A 338 9.63 -9.29 -18.11
N ASP A 339 8.87 -9.06 -19.17
CA ASP A 339 8.74 -7.75 -19.78
C ASP A 339 7.84 -6.85 -18.92
N ALA A 340 6.74 -7.38 -18.38
CA ALA A 340 5.88 -6.65 -17.44
C ALA A 340 6.62 -6.25 -16.15
N VAL A 341 7.41 -7.16 -15.56
CA VAL A 341 8.23 -6.84 -14.38
C VAL A 341 9.32 -5.82 -14.71
N LYS A 342 9.94 -5.89 -15.89
CA LYS A 342 10.90 -4.88 -16.34
C LYS A 342 10.25 -3.51 -16.52
N GLN A 343 9.05 -3.45 -17.06
CA GLN A 343 8.28 -2.22 -17.20
C GLN A 343 8.01 -1.59 -15.85
N TYR A 344 7.62 -2.38 -14.85
CA TYR A 344 7.48 -1.90 -13.47
C TYR A 344 8.81 -1.37 -12.92
N ALA A 345 9.91 -2.11 -13.07
CA ALA A 345 11.23 -1.68 -12.60
C ALA A 345 11.78 -0.43 -13.31
N LEU A 346 11.33 -0.15 -14.55
CA LEU A 346 11.64 1.13 -15.21
C LEU A 346 10.95 2.32 -14.54
N LEU A 347 9.78 2.09 -13.92
CA LEU A 347 9.02 3.13 -13.21
C LEU A 347 9.52 3.32 -11.79
N THR A 348 9.72 2.24 -11.04
CA THR A 348 9.99 2.29 -9.59
C THR A 348 11.45 2.07 -9.21
N GLY A 349 12.30 1.72 -10.19
CA GLY A 349 13.70 1.41 -9.98
C GLY A 349 13.97 -0.10 -9.87
N VAL A 350 15.25 -0.43 -9.71
CA VAL A 350 15.72 -1.81 -9.55
C VAL A 350 16.28 -1.99 -8.15
N ALA A 351 16.26 -3.23 -7.66
CA ALA A 351 16.92 -3.56 -6.41
C ALA A 351 18.39 -3.08 -6.43
N PRO A 352 18.83 -2.33 -5.41
CA PRO A 352 20.22 -1.88 -5.32
C PRO A 352 21.14 -3.10 -5.22
N LEU A 353 22.39 -2.97 -5.69
CA LEU A 353 23.38 -4.03 -5.56
C LEU A 353 23.63 -4.27 -4.06
N PRO A 354 23.27 -5.44 -3.50
CA PRO A 354 23.47 -5.70 -2.09
C PRO A 354 24.97 -5.76 -1.77
N GLN A 355 25.32 -5.37 -0.55
CA GLN A 355 26.67 -5.60 -0.04
C GLN A 355 26.89 -7.11 0.11
N TYR A 356 28.08 -7.60 -0.23
CA TYR A 356 28.32 -9.04 -0.38
C TYR A 356 27.93 -9.86 0.87
N PHE A 357 28.21 -9.35 2.06
CA PHE A 357 27.90 -10.03 3.33
C PHE A 357 26.39 -10.15 3.60
N THR A 358 25.53 -9.32 2.99
CA THR A 358 24.08 -9.36 3.23
C THR A 358 23.39 -10.56 2.57
N LEU A 359 24.12 -11.29 1.72
CA LEU A 359 23.67 -12.54 1.09
C LEU A 359 24.07 -13.77 1.90
N ALA A 360 24.88 -13.59 2.94
CA ALA A 360 25.41 -14.66 3.77
C ALA A 360 24.44 -15.02 4.91
N TYR A 361 24.91 -15.76 5.92
CA TYR A 361 24.10 -16.13 7.07
C TYR A 361 24.08 -15.02 8.12
N HIS A 362 22.88 -14.65 8.55
CA HIS A 362 22.59 -13.63 9.56
C HIS A 362 22.03 -14.29 10.81
N GLN A 363 22.67 -14.06 11.95
CA GLN A 363 22.29 -14.65 13.23
C GLN A 363 21.66 -13.56 14.12
N CYS A 364 20.35 -13.70 14.37
CA CYS A 364 19.55 -12.74 15.11
C CYS A 364 18.67 -13.45 16.16
N ARG A 365 18.37 -12.74 17.24
CA ARG A 365 17.29 -13.03 18.17
C ARG A 365 16.97 -11.80 19.01
N TRP A 366 15.75 -11.75 19.55
CA TRP A 366 15.39 -10.79 20.60
C TRP A 366 15.65 -11.38 22.01
N ASN A 367 16.64 -10.94 22.80
CA ASN A 367 17.88 -10.23 22.43
C ASN A 367 19.12 -11.08 22.77
N TYR A 368 20.30 -10.72 22.26
CA TYR A 368 21.57 -11.03 22.94
C TYR A 368 21.74 -10.13 24.16
N VAL A 369 22.12 -10.70 25.31
CA VAL A 369 21.98 -9.99 26.58
C VAL A 369 23.04 -8.89 26.75
N ASP A 370 24.27 -9.14 26.32
CA ASP A 370 25.44 -8.26 26.50
C ASP A 370 26.56 -8.59 25.49
N GLU A 371 27.70 -7.91 25.61
CA GLU A 371 28.89 -8.11 24.77
C GLU A 371 29.50 -9.53 24.89
N ASP A 372 29.40 -10.14 26.08
CA ASP A 372 29.93 -11.48 26.36
C ASP A 372 29.08 -12.55 25.69
N ASP A 373 27.75 -12.39 25.67
CA ASP A 373 26.81 -13.27 24.95
C ASP A 373 27.10 -13.25 23.44
N VAL A 374 27.28 -12.06 22.85
CA VAL A 374 27.64 -11.93 21.43
C VAL A 374 28.95 -12.66 21.12
N THR A 375 29.97 -12.47 21.97
CA THR A 375 31.27 -13.13 21.80
C THR A 375 31.15 -14.65 21.90
N THR A 376 30.41 -15.14 22.91
CA THR A 376 30.19 -16.57 23.13
C THR A 376 29.48 -17.23 21.96
N VAL A 377 28.49 -16.56 21.37
CA VAL A 377 27.77 -17.06 20.19
C VAL A 377 28.72 -17.17 19.01
N VAL A 378 29.52 -16.15 18.74
CA VAL A 378 30.50 -16.15 17.63
C VAL A 378 31.55 -17.26 17.81
N GLU A 379 32.09 -17.42 19.02
CA GLU A 379 33.02 -18.51 19.34
C GLU A 379 32.38 -19.90 19.19
N SER A 380 31.08 -20.02 19.47
CA SER A 380 30.32 -21.25 19.23
C SER A 380 30.21 -21.57 17.74
N PHE A 381 29.96 -20.59 16.88
CA PHE A 381 29.99 -20.78 15.42
C PHE A 381 31.37 -21.26 14.95
N ASP A 382 32.43 -20.59 15.42
CA ASP A 382 33.82 -20.94 15.08
C ASP A 382 34.20 -22.35 15.56
N SER A 383 33.83 -22.72 16.79
CA SER A 383 34.15 -24.05 17.36
C SER A 383 33.36 -25.20 16.74
N ASN A 384 32.20 -24.92 16.16
CA ASN A 384 31.36 -25.91 15.47
C ASN A 384 31.55 -25.91 13.93
N ASP A 385 32.50 -25.14 13.40
CA ASP A 385 32.74 -25.01 11.95
C ASP A 385 31.49 -24.59 11.17
N LEU A 386 30.71 -23.66 11.75
CA LEU A 386 29.51 -23.10 11.14
C LEU A 386 29.78 -21.66 10.69
N PRO A 387 29.58 -21.32 9.39
CA PRO A 387 29.83 -19.96 8.91
C PRO A 387 28.76 -18.99 9.40
N VAL A 388 29.20 -17.81 9.87
CA VAL A 388 28.35 -16.67 10.23
C VAL A 388 29.06 -15.37 9.84
N ASP A 389 28.34 -14.50 9.15
CA ASP A 389 28.86 -13.22 8.65
C ASP A 389 28.34 -12.03 9.46
N VAL A 390 27.09 -12.11 9.96
CA VAL A 390 26.41 -10.97 10.59
C VAL A 390 25.77 -11.34 11.90
N MET A 391 26.08 -10.58 12.94
CA MET A 391 25.38 -10.59 14.22
C MET A 391 24.42 -9.42 14.32
N TRP A 392 23.22 -9.64 14.87
CA TRP A 392 22.18 -8.62 15.00
C TRP A 392 21.91 -8.28 16.45
N LEU A 393 21.74 -7.00 16.77
CA LEU A 393 21.31 -6.53 18.08
C LEU A 393 19.91 -5.92 17.98
N ASP A 394 18.98 -6.53 18.70
CA ASP A 394 17.60 -6.09 18.88
C ASP A 394 17.51 -5.05 20.00
N ILE A 395 16.32 -4.49 20.25
CA ILE A 395 16.06 -3.26 21.01
C ILE A 395 16.70 -3.17 22.40
N GLU A 396 17.04 -4.29 23.03
CA GLU A 396 17.62 -4.33 24.38
C GLU A 396 19.10 -3.92 24.45
N TYR A 397 19.76 -3.65 23.31
CA TYR A 397 21.10 -3.06 23.28
C TYR A 397 21.11 -1.57 23.64
N THR A 398 19.98 -0.89 23.50
CA THR A 398 19.83 0.55 23.70
C THR A 398 19.73 0.93 25.19
N ASP A 399 20.10 2.16 25.57
CA ASP A 399 19.83 2.68 26.91
C ASP A 399 18.33 2.93 27.08
N GLY A 400 17.61 1.93 27.59
CA GLY A 400 16.19 2.06 27.91
C GLY A 400 15.31 2.45 26.72
N LYS A 401 15.57 1.89 25.53
CA LYS A 401 14.83 2.11 24.27
C LYS A 401 15.03 3.51 23.69
N LYS A 402 16.18 4.12 23.98
CA LYS A 402 16.65 5.36 23.33
C LYS A 402 17.57 4.99 22.18
N TYR A 403 17.09 5.13 20.95
CA TYR A 403 17.90 4.86 19.76
C TYR A 403 19.14 5.77 19.68
N PHE A 404 20.14 5.36 18.90
CA PHE A 404 21.46 6.01 18.83
C PHE A 404 22.23 6.03 20.17
N THR A 405 21.89 5.14 21.10
CA THR A 405 22.58 4.97 22.39
C THR A 405 22.88 3.49 22.65
N TRP A 406 23.72 3.22 23.64
CA TRP A 406 24.08 1.87 24.10
C TRP A 406 23.80 1.74 25.59
N ASP A 407 23.29 0.59 26.03
CA ASP A 407 23.07 0.29 27.44
C ASP A 407 24.43 0.29 28.17
N PRO A 408 24.66 1.20 29.14
CA PRO A 408 25.97 1.38 29.76
C PRO A 408 26.35 0.25 30.72
N LEU A 409 25.45 -0.70 31.02
CA LEU A 409 25.74 -1.85 31.86
C LEU A 409 26.06 -3.09 31.03
N LYS A 410 25.28 -3.34 29.96
CA LYS A 410 25.38 -4.51 29.08
C LYS A 410 26.38 -4.32 27.93
N PHE A 411 26.44 -3.10 27.39
CA PHE A 411 27.28 -2.73 26.25
C PHE A 411 28.20 -1.55 26.63
N ARG A 412 29.15 -1.83 27.53
CA ARG A 412 30.08 -0.84 28.09
C ARG A 412 31.14 -0.37 27.10
N HIS A 413 31.57 -1.26 26.23
CA HIS A 413 32.66 -1.11 25.28
C HIS A 413 32.23 -1.61 23.88
N PRO A 414 31.18 -1.01 23.30
CA PRO A 414 30.65 -1.46 22.01
C PRO A 414 31.70 -1.36 20.90
N ASP A 415 32.59 -0.38 20.99
CA ASP A 415 33.73 -0.21 20.09
C ASP A 415 34.70 -1.40 20.11
N VAL A 416 34.97 -1.97 21.29
CA VAL A 416 35.83 -3.15 21.45
C VAL A 416 35.15 -4.39 20.88
N MET A 417 33.87 -4.60 21.21
CA MET A 417 33.08 -5.71 20.67
C MET A 417 33.03 -5.67 19.14
N ILE A 418 32.73 -4.50 18.56
CA ILE A 418 32.68 -4.29 17.12
C ILE A 418 34.05 -4.59 16.50
N ASN A 419 35.14 -4.04 17.05
CA ASN A 419 36.49 -4.28 16.53
C ASN A 419 36.89 -5.76 16.56
N ASN A 420 36.53 -6.49 17.63
CA ASN A 420 36.80 -7.92 17.74
C ASN A 420 36.01 -8.71 16.68
N LEU A 421 34.75 -8.36 16.47
CA LEU A 421 33.90 -8.99 15.46
C LEU A 421 34.45 -8.71 14.04
N THR A 422 34.75 -7.45 13.74
CA THR A 422 35.14 -7.02 12.39
C THR A 422 36.56 -7.44 12.02
N ALA A 423 37.44 -7.66 12.99
CA ALA A 423 38.75 -8.26 12.78
C ALA A 423 38.67 -9.67 12.15
N THR A 424 37.54 -10.38 12.33
CA THR A 424 37.29 -11.69 11.71
C THR A 424 36.58 -11.61 10.36
N GLY A 425 36.33 -10.41 9.83
CA GLY A 425 35.60 -10.17 8.58
C GLY A 425 34.08 -10.07 8.74
N ARG A 426 33.56 -10.33 9.95
CA ARG A 426 32.13 -10.26 10.29
C ARG A 426 31.62 -8.83 10.46
N LYS A 427 30.30 -8.65 10.43
CA LYS A 427 29.61 -7.37 10.58
C LYS A 427 28.59 -7.40 11.73
N LEU A 428 28.25 -6.21 12.21
CA LEU A 428 27.19 -6.03 13.20
C LEU A 428 26.01 -5.29 12.55
N VAL A 429 24.79 -5.72 12.84
CA VAL A 429 23.57 -4.97 12.51
C VAL A 429 22.91 -4.56 13.82
N VAL A 430 22.48 -3.31 13.94
CA VAL A 430 21.75 -2.80 15.12
C VAL A 430 20.40 -2.24 14.72
N ILE A 431 19.37 -2.50 15.52
CA ILE A 431 18.02 -1.98 15.27
C ILE A 431 17.92 -0.47 15.58
N ILE A 432 17.25 0.27 14.70
CA ILE A 432 16.82 1.65 14.94
C ILE A 432 15.40 1.84 14.42
N ASP A 433 14.45 2.05 15.34
CA ASP A 433 13.04 2.27 14.98
C ASP A 433 12.71 3.77 14.89
N PRO A 434 11.63 4.13 14.19
CA PRO A 434 11.22 5.53 14.00
C PRO A 434 10.57 6.17 15.23
N HIS A 435 10.25 5.41 16.28
CA HIS A 435 9.57 5.93 17.46
C HIS A 435 10.57 6.53 18.46
N ILE A 436 10.32 7.76 18.90
CA ILE A 436 11.22 8.49 19.78
C ILE A 436 10.62 8.51 21.19
N LYS A 437 11.36 7.90 22.13
CA LYS A 437 11.02 7.93 23.55
C LYS A 437 10.94 9.36 24.06
N ARG A 438 9.87 9.69 24.78
CA ARG A 438 9.63 11.01 25.38
C ARG A 438 10.28 11.08 26.77
N GLU A 439 11.55 11.46 26.82
CA GLU A 439 12.33 11.55 28.06
C GLU A 439 13.16 12.84 28.06
N SER A 440 13.11 13.62 29.14
CA SER A 440 13.94 14.81 29.29
C SER A 440 15.41 14.41 29.44
N GLY A 441 16.31 15.14 28.78
CA GLY A 441 17.74 14.81 28.67
C GLY A 441 18.07 13.84 27.52
N TYR A 442 17.08 13.31 26.80
CA TYR A 442 17.33 12.55 25.57
C TYR A 442 17.48 13.50 24.38
N PHE A 443 18.71 13.62 23.88
CA PHE A 443 19.05 14.59 22.83
C PHE A 443 18.12 14.52 21.60
N LEU A 444 17.74 13.32 21.15
CA LEU A 444 16.89 13.18 19.96
C LEU A 444 15.47 13.70 20.21
N HIS A 445 14.96 13.51 21.42
CA HIS A 445 13.67 14.07 21.81
C HIS A 445 13.71 15.59 21.94
N GLU A 446 14.75 16.12 22.57
CA GLU A 446 14.93 17.56 22.76
C GLU A 446 15.14 18.29 21.42
N ASP A 447 15.97 17.73 20.53
CA ASP A 447 16.22 18.29 19.20
C ASP A 447 14.95 18.23 18.33
N ALA A 448 14.22 17.11 18.35
CA ALA A 448 12.98 16.97 17.60
C ALA A 448 11.88 17.93 18.08
N LEU A 449 11.77 18.15 19.40
CA LEU A 449 10.84 19.11 19.99
C LEU A 449 11.24 20.56 19.69
N ALA A 450 12.53 20.88 19.78
CA ALA A 450 13.04 22.24 19.53
C ALA A 450 12.92 22.67 18.06
N ASN A 451 13.03 21.72 17.12
CA ASN A 451 12.99 22.00 15.68
C ASN A 451 11.66 21.64 15.01
N ASP A 452 10.64 21.23 15.78
CA ASP A 452 9.28 20.91 15.29
C ASP A 452 9.28 19.77 14.24
N TYR A 453 10.03 18.69 14.53
CA TYR A 453 10.22 17.55 13.62
C TYR A 453 9.22 16.40 13.78
N TYR A 454 8.28 16.52 14.71
CA TYR A 454 7.31 15.46 14.99
C TYR A 454 6.07 15.57 14.12
N VAL A 455 5.46 14.41 13.83
CA VAL A 455 4.09 14.30 13.30
C VAL A 455 3.11 15.00 14.25
N LYS A 456 2.09 15.64 13.68
CA LYS A 456 1.14 16.47 14.42
C LYS A 456 -0.25 15.87 14.49
N ASN A 457 -1.00 16.23 15.52
CA ASN A 457 -2.44 16.03 15.57
C ASN A 457 -3.16 17.03 14.65
N LYS A 458 -4.46 16.82 14.42
CA LYS A 458 -5.32 17.72 13.64
C LYS A 458 -5.38 19.17 14.12
N ASP A 459 -5.13 19.42 15.41
CA ASP A 459 -5.10 20.77 16.00
C ASP A 459 -3.73 21.45 15.86
N GLY A 460 -2.75 20.76 15.24
CA GLY A 460 -1.38 21.23 15.07
C GLY A 460 -0.47 20.99 16.28
N SER A 461 -0.98 20.40 17.37
CA SER A 461 -0.14 19.96 18.48
C SER A 461 0.70 18.73 18.08
N VAL A 462 1.83 18.51 18.75
CA VAL A 462 2.66 17.31 18.52
C VAL A 462 1.86 16.06 18.84
N TYR A 463 1.98 15.00 18.04
CA TYR A 463 1.38 13.71 18.38
C TYR A 463 2.03 13.13 19.63
N GLU A 464 1.21 12.91 20.66
CA GLU A 464 1.62 12.59 22.02
C GLU A 464 1.11 11.19 22.41
N GLY A 465 1.78 10.14 21.94
CA GLY A 465 1.56 8.77 22.40
C GLY A 465 2.49 8.38 23.56
N ALA A 466 2.66 7.06 23.75
CA ALA A 466 3.76 6.53 24.59
C ALA A 466 5.15 6.90 24.04
N SER A 467 5.23 7.13 22.73
CA SER A 467 6.35 7.72 22.01
C SER A 467 5.82 8.73 20.98
N SER A 468 6.70 9.61 20.49
CA SER A 468 6.41 10.51 19.37
C SER A 468 7.16 10.06 18.13
N TYR A 469 6.70 10.43 16.94
CA TYR A 469 7.25 9.93 15.68
C TYR A 469 7.75 11.08 14.83
N LEU A 470 8.97 10.94 14.31
CA LEU A 470 9.55 11.91 13.39
C LEU A 470 8.77 11.91 12.07
N ASP A 471 8.56 13.09 11.51
CA ASP A 471 7.88 13.23 10.23
C ASP A 471 8.87 13.08 9.06
N PHE A 472 9.05 11.85 8.59
CA PHE A 472 9.97 11.54 7.49
C PHE A 472 9.54 12.11 6.12
N TYR A 473 8.35 12.70 6.02
CA TYR A 473 7.91 13.42 4.83
C TYR A 473 8.53 14.82 4.72
N ASP A 474 9.04 15.41 5.82
CA ASP A 474 9.79 16.66 5.76
C ASP A 474 11.25 16.37 5.36
N PRO A 475 11.73 16.89 4.22
CA PRO A 475 13.14 16.73 3.80
C PRO A 475 14.15 17.17 4.86
N LYS A 476 13.82 18.15 5.71
CA LYS A 476 14.68 18.60 6.81
C LYS A 476 14.86 17.54 7.87
N VAL A 477 13.78 16.82 8.19
CA VAL A 477 13.80 15.71 9.16
C VAL A 477 14.64 14.57 8.60
N VAL A 478 14.48 14.25 7.31
CA VAL A 478 15.30 13.24 6.61
C VAL A 478 16.78 13.62 6.66
N ASP A 479 17.14 14.87 6.36
CA ASP A 479 18.53 15.33 6.37
C ASP A 479 19.13 15.36 7.79
N TYR A 480 18.33 15.77 8.78
CA TYR A 480 18.71 15.70 10.19
C TYR A 480 18.97 14.24 10.62
N TYR A 481 18.04 13.33 10.30
CA TYR A 481 18.11 11.93 10.66
C TYR A 481 19.29 11.22 9.99
N LYS A 482 19.55 11.50 8.70
CA LYS A 482 20.78 11.05 8.00
C LYS A 482 22.05 11.46 8.74
N GLY A 483 22.08 12.68 9.27
CA GLY A 483 23.21 13.17 10.05
C GLY A 483 23.48 12.39 11.33
N LEU A 484 22.46 11.77 11.94
CA LEU A 484 22.60 10.97 13.17
C LEU A 484 23.42 9.69 12.95
N TYR A 485 23.39 9.12 11.74
CA TYR A 485 24.15 7.91 11.39
C TYR A 485 25.66 8.15 11.23
N SER A 486 26.12 9.40 11.28
CA SER A 486 27.56 9.67 11.30
C SER A 486 28.21 9.09 12.55
N THR A 487 29.40 8.50 12.42
CA THR A 487 30.17 7.90 13.53
C THR A 487 30.51 8.90 14.63
N ASP A 488 30.53 10.20 14.31
CA ASP A 488 30.75 11.29 15.27
C ASP A 488 29.53 11.50 16.19
N LYS A 489 28.31 11.26 15.67
CA LYS A 489 27.05 11.40 16.43
C LYS A 489 26.62 10.08 17.05
N PHE A 490 26.62 8.99 16.30
CA PHE A 490 26.31 7.66 16.83
C PHE A 490 27.55 7.02 17.45
N LYS A 491 27.88 7.48 18.65
CA LYS A 491 29.05 7.01 19.40
C LYS A 491 28.98 5.52 19.66
N GLY A 492 30.13 4.84 19.58
CA GLY A 492 30.22 3.39 19.75
C GLY A 492 29.86 2.59 18.50
N THR A 493 29.75 3.24 17.34
CA THR A 493 29.60 2.57 16.03
C THR A 493 30.84 2.73 15.15
N SER A 494 30.91 1.95 14.09
CA SER A 494 31.96 2.02 13.06
C SER A 494 31.35 1.84 11.67
N ASN A 495 32.16 1.99 10.62
CA ASN A 495 31.72 1.77 9.23
C ASN A 495 31.34 0.31 8.92
N ASP A 496 31.64 -0.62 9.82
CA ASP A 496 31.28 -2.03 9.72
C ASP A 496 29.99 -2.38 10.50
N VAL A 497 29.33 -1.36 11.07
CA VAL A 497 28.00 -1.47 11.68
C VAL A 497 26.95 -1.04 10.68
N PHE A 498 25.95 -1.90 10.50
CA PHE A 498 24.81 -1.70 9.63
C PHE A 498 23.52 -1.57 10.45
N ILE A 499 22.45 -1.14 9.80
CA ILE A 499 21.22 -0.73 10.47
C ILE A 499 20.09 -1.64 10.03
N TRP A 500 19.31 -2.09 11.00
CA TRP A 500 17.99 -2.65 10.77
C TRP A 500 16.96 -1.56 11.08
N GLY A 501 16.32 -1.04 10.03
CA GLY A 501 15.36 0.06 10.17
C GLY A 501 13.89 -0.38 10.17
N GLU A 502 13.58 -1.62 9.82
CA GLU A 502 12.26 -1.98 9.28
C GLU A 502 11.21 -2.44 10.31
N GLU A 503 11.53 -2.76 11.57
CA GLU A 503 10.57 -3.50 12.42
C GLU A 503 9.27 -2.72 12.76
N ARG A 504 9.25 -1.38 12.66
CA ARG A 504 8.09 -0.55 13.03
C ARG A 504 7.83 0.68 12.16
N GLN A 505 8.10 0.59 10.85
CA GLN A 505 7.94 1.74 9.94
C GLN A 505 6.50 1.97 9.46
N GLU A 506 5.55 1.10 9.81
CA GLU A 506 4.16 1.16 9.35
C GLU A 506 3.47 2.52 9.55
N PRO A 507 3.59 3.26 10.66
CA PRO A 507 4.30 3.06 11.95
C PRO A 507 3.47 2.33 13.02
N SER A 508 4.10 1.46 13.82
CA SER A 508 3.44 0.70 14.90
C SER A 508 3.17 1.55 16.15
N VAL A 509 1.89 1.89 16.39
CA VAL A 509 1.41 2.67 17.54
C VAL A 509 0.51 1.80 18.41
N PHE A 510 1.05 1.26 19.51
CA PHE A 510 0.34 0.29 20.35
C PHE A 510 -1.00 0.75 20.92
N ASN A 511 -1.18 2.06 21.13
CA ASN A 511 -2.43 2.65 21.61
C ASN A 511 -3.23 3.33 20.49
N GLY A 512 -2.86 3.16 19.23
CA GLY A 512 -3.51 3.73 18.07
C GLY A 512 -4.58 2.80 17.46
N PRO A 513 -5.44 3.33 16.58
CA PRO A 513 -6.38 2.49 15.84
C PRO A 513 -5.61 1.46 15.00
N GLU A 514 -6.01 0.20 15.08
CA GLU A 514 -5.38 -0.89 14.30
C GLU A 514 -3.87 -1.03 14.55
N VAL A 515 -3.37 -0.57 15.71
CA VAL A 515 -1.93 -0.55 16.04
C VAL A 515 -1.13 0.39 15.13
N THR A 516 -1.75 1.43 14.57
CA THR A 516 -1.06 2.46 13.78
C THR A 516 -1.56 3.88 14.10
N MET A 517 -1.00 4.89 13.44
CA MET A 517 -1.33 6.29 13.66
C MET A 517 -2.80 6.61 13.30
N PRO A 518 -3.43 7.56 14.02
CA PRO A 518 -4.72 8.11 13.62
C PRO A 518 -4.69 8.72 12.22
N LYS A 519 -5.75 8.49 11.44
CA LYS A 519 -5.87 8.95 10.05
C LYS A 519 -5.85 10.47 9.88
N ASP A 520 -6.31 11.22 10.88
CA ASP A 520 -6.39 12.68 10.88
C ASP A 520 -5.14 13.36 11.49
N CYS A 521 -4.07 12.60 11.74
CA CYS A 521 -2.74 13.17 11.99
C CYS A 521 -2.22 13.90 10.74
N LEU A 522 -1.39 14.92 10.95
CA LEU A 522 -0.88 15.80 9.90
C LEU A 522 0.63 15.62 9.73
N HIS A 523 1.01 15.49 8.46
CA HIS A 523 2.38 15.41 7.97
C HIS A 523 2.78 16.68 7.20
N TYR A 524 4.05 16.76 6.84
CA TYR A 524 4.65 17.80 6.02
C TYR A 524 3.79 18.12 4.79
N GLY A 525 3.60 19.41 4.52
CA GLY A 525 2.70 19.88 3.45
C GLY A 525 1.22 19.93 3.82
N GLY A 526 0.85 19.56 5.05
CA GLY A 526 -0.55 19.57 5.51
C GLY A 526 -1.36 18.37 5.01
N TRP A 527 -0.67 17.29 4.64
CA TRP A 527 -1.29 16.02 4.26
C TRP A 527 -1.74 15.25 5.49
N GLU A 528 -2.89 14.58 5.37
CA GLU A 528 -3.37 13.72 6.45
C GLU A 528 -2.62 12.38 6.41
N HIS A 529 -2.51 11.69 7.55
CA HIS A 529 -1.88 10.37 7.60
C HIS A 529 -2.55 9.38 6.64
N ARG A 530 -3.87 9.47 6.46
CA ARG A 530 -4.61 8.66 5.46
C ARG A 530 -4.09 8.81 4.02
N ASP A 531 -3.52 9.96 3.67
CA ASP A 531 -3.08 10.27 2.31
C ASP A 531 -1.74 9.60 1.99
N VAL A 532 -0.89 9.41 3.01
CA VAL A 532 0.52 9.04 2.86
C VAL A 532 0.89 7.73 3.54
N HIS A 533 -0.01 7.10 4.31
CA HIS A 533 0.32 5.96 5.18
C HIS A 533 1.19 4.85 4.54
N ASN A 534 0.95 4.45 3.29
CA ASN A 534 1.71 3.39 2.62
C ASN A 534 2.88 3.89 1.74
N GLU A 535 3.19 5.19 1.73
CA GLU A 535 4.28 5.73 0.93
C GLU A 535 5.65 5.49 1.58
#